data_AF-A0A2T2STB5-F1
#
_entry.id   AF-A0A2T2STB5-F1
#
_cell.length_a   1.000
_cell.length_b   1.000
_cell.length_c   1.000
_cell.angle_alpha   90.00
_cell.angle_beta   90.00
_cell.angle_gamma   90.00
#
_symmetry.space_group_name_H-M   'P 1'
#
loop_
_entity.id
_entity.type
_entity.pdbx_description
1 polymer ?
#
loop_
_entity_poly.entity_id
_entity_poly.type
_entity_poly.pdbx_seq_one_letter_code
_entity_poly.pdbx_strand_id
1 'polypeptide(L)'
;AVKRIFEAKGRPADNPLIVHVRRREQIGQVAATIPAAAEPLLERFLPGPLTIILPRHPELPSVVTAGLDTVGVRMPGLPLTQRFLAACDTPVPAPSANRSGRPSPTTWEAVQDDLGGRIDCILQGGQTEAGVESTVVDCTTEPVEVLRPGAISVEALRDVLGAVRTESSTEASAPRSPGTRHRHYAPAAEVRLVEDPSETEPGPKHAYIGLDAPAPPDAFGAVFVEPDLEAYAHDLFHVFRTCDEKGLEIIYAQTVPPTGLGRALNDRLRRAAAR
;
A
#
# COMPACT_ATOMS: atom_id res chain seq x y z
N ALA A 1 -8.96 17.60 -12.88
CA ALA A 1 -8.64 17.05 -11.56
C ALA A 1 -7.63 15.90 -11.63
N VAL A 2 -7.98 14.73 -12.18
CA VAL A 2 -7.13 13.51 -12.11
C VAL A 2 -5.70 13.69 -12.62
N LYS A 3 -5.48 14.40 -13.74
CA LYS A 3 -4.12 14.69 -14.26
C LYS A 3 -3.20 15.39 -13.24
N ARG A 4 -3.75 16.30 -12.42
CA ARG A 4 -3.00 17.00 -11.35
C ARG A 4 -2.47 16.04 -10.28
N ILE A 5 -3.09 14.87 -10.08
CA ILE A 5 -2.59 13.83 -9.16
C ILE A 5 -1.27 13.27 -9.69
N PHE A 6 -1.20 12.97 -10.99
CA PHE A 6 0.01 12.45 -11.62
C PHE A 6 1.12 13.50 -11.62
N GLU A 7 0.79 14.75 -11.95
CA GLU A 7 1.71 15.89 -11.94
C GLU A 7 2.29 16.16 -10.55
N ALA A 8 1.43 16.29 -9.52
CA ALA A 8 1.86 16.58 -8.15
C ALA A 8 2.82 15.52 -7.62
N LYS A 9 2.56 14.24 -7.91
CA LYS A 9 3.37 13.11 -7.45
C LYS A 9 4.60 12.83 -8.32
N GLY A 10 4.65 13.33 -9.56
CA GLY A 10 5.56 12.83 -10.59
C GLY A 10 5.33 11.35 -10.90
N ARG A 11 4.06 10.92 -10.93
CA ARG A 11 3.66 9.52 -11.13
C ARG A 11 3.58 9.20 -12.63
N PRO A 12 4.10 8.04 -13.09
CA PRO A 12 3.89 7.57 -14.46
C PRO A 12 2.40 7.41 -14.81
N ALA A 13 2.03 7.81 -16.03
CA ALA A 13 0.63 7.81 -16.50
C ALA A 13 0.06 6.40 -16.74
N ASP A 14 0.92 5.39 -16.85
CA ASP A 14 0.56 3.98 -17.03
C ASP A 14 0.23 3.26 -15.70
N ASN A 15 0.29 3.97 -14.57
CA ASN A 15 0.02 3.40 -13.25
C ASN A 15 -1.39 3.79 -12.76
N PRO A 16 -2.37 2.86 -12.76
CA PRO A 16 -3.77 3.18 -12.48
C PRO A 16 -3.99 3.72 -11.06
N LEU A 17 -5.17 4.30 -10.82
CA LEU A 17 -5.61 4.82 -9.53
C LEU A 17 -6.72 3.95 -8.93
N ILE A 18 -6.75 3.88 -7.61
CA ILE A 18 -7.88 3.28 -6.88
C ILE A 18 -8.95 4.36 -6.68
N VAL A 19 -10.19 4.02 -7.02
CA VAL A 19 -11.33 4.90 -6.81
C VAL A 19 -11.96 4.59 -5.45
N HIS A 20 -12.02 5.63 -4.62
CA HIS A 20 -12.60 5.55 -3.28
C HIS A 20 -14.07 5.95 -3.33
N VAL A 21 -14.92 5.10 -2.77
CA VAL A 21 -16.37 5.31 -2.66
C VAL A 21 -16.78 5.38 -1.20
N ARG A 22 -17.83 6.15 -0.91
CA ARG A 22 -18.43 6.25 0.42
C ARG A 22 -19.43 5.12 0.67
N ARG A 23 -20.31 4.89 -0.32
CA ARG A 23 -21.43 3.95 -0.24
C ARG A 23 -21.37 2.94 -1.38
N ARG A 24 -21.97 1.78 -1.16
CA ARG A 24 -21.92 0.65 -2.09
C ARG A 24 -22.60 1.00 -3.42
N GLU A 25 -23.68 1.78 -3.37
CA GLU A 25 -24.40 2.24 -4.56
C GLU A 25 -23.51 3.07 -5.52
N GLN A 26 -22.43 3.69 -5.02
CA GLN A 26 -21.51 4.46 -5.86
C GLN A 26 -20.56 3.57 -6.67
N ILE A 27 -20.47 2.26 -6.40
CA ILE A 27 -19.65 1.34 -7.18
C ILE A 27 -20.13 1.32 -8.64
N GLY A 28 -21.44 1.37 -8.87
CA GLY A 28 -22.02 1.40 -10.21
C GLY A 28 -21.70 2.67 -11.02
N GLN A 29 -21.15 3.71 -10.39
CA GLN A 29 -20.70 4.92 -11.09
C GLN A 29 -19.30 4.74 -11.70
N VAL A 30 -18.55 3.72 -11.28
CA VAL A 30 -17.13 3.54 -11.64
C VAL A 30 -16.84 2.16 -12.22
N ALA A 31 -17.63 1.14 -11.85
CA ALA A 31 -17.58 -0.20 -12.40
C ALA A 31 -18.83 -0.50 -13.24
N ALA A 32 -18.65 -1.21 -14.36
CA ALA A 32 -19.75 -1.61 -15.25
C ALA A 32 -20.63 -2.69 -14.60
N THR A 33 -20.01 -3.64 -13.91
CA THR A 33 -20.68 -4.75 -13.24
C THR A 33 -19.94 -5.14 -11.97
N ILE A 34 -20.65 -5.80 -11.05
CA ILE A 34 -20.08 -6.44 -9.86
C ILE A 34 -20.18 -7.96 -10.10
N PRO A 35 -19.05 -8.66 -10.35
CA PRO A 35 -19.04 -10.11 -10.48
C PRO A 35 -19.53 -10.80 -9.21
N ALA A 36 -20.17 -11.97 -9.34
CA ALA A 36 -20.72 -12.70 -8.20
C ALA A 36 -19.66 -13.05 -7.15
N ALA A 37 -18.41 -13.32 -7.56
CA ALA A 37 -17.30 -13.59 -6.66
C ALA A 37 -16.89 -12.37 -5.80
N ALA A 38 -17.25 -11.14 -6.19
CA ALA A 38 -16.98 -9.94 -5.41
C ALA A 38 -18.00 -9.73 -4.27
N GLU A 39 -19.20 -10.30 -4.39
CA GLU A 39 -20.31 -10.08 -3.45
C GLU A 39 -19.96 -10.45 -1.99
N PRO A 40 -19.45 -11.66 -1.70
CA PRO A 40 -19.06 -12.02 -0.34
C PRO A 40 -17.96 -11.12 0.24
N LEU A 41 -17.06 -10.62 -0.62
CA LEU A 41 -15.97 -9.73 -0.21
C LEU A 41 -16.49 -8.34 0.16
N LEU A 42 -17.42 -7.81 -0.65
CA LEU A 42 -18.09 -6.54 -0.39
C LEU A 42 -18.85 -6.57 0.94
N GLU A 43 -19.54 -7.68 1.24
CA GLU A 43 -20.27 -7.84 2.49
C GLU A 43 -19.35 -7.97 3.70
N ARG A 44 -18.25 -8.73 3.57
CA ARG A 44 -17.40 -9.06 4.71
C ARG A 44 -16.38 -7.97 5.06
N PHE A 45 -15.83 -7.28 4.07
CA PHE A 45 -14.62 -6.46 4.24
C PHE A 45 -14.82 -4.97 3.94
N LEU A 46 -15.99 -4.54 3.49
CA LEU A 46 -16.28 -3.12 3.28
C LEU A 46 -17.28 -2.60 4.33
N PRO A 47 -17.05 -1.38 4.88
CA PRO A 47 -15.88 -0.53 4.71
C PRO A 47 -14.60 -1.11 5.31
N GLY A 48 -13.46 -0.97 4.63
CA GLY A 48 -12.21 -1.54 5.12
C GLY A 48 -11.00 -1.43 4.18
N PRO A 49 -9.91 -2.16 4.50
CA PRO A 49 -8.66 -2.12 3.75
C PRO A 49 -8.61 -3.16 2.61
N LEU A 50 -9.74 -3.41 1.95
CA LEU A 50 -9.81 -4.22 0.72
C LEU A 50 -10.04 -3.32 -0.50
N THR A 51 -9.34 -3.62 -1.59
CA THR A 51 -9.55 -3.04 -2.91
C THR A 51 -9.91 -4.15 -3.88
N ILE A 52 -11.01 -3.96 -4.61
CA ILE A 52 -11.52 -4.95 -5.55
C ILE A 52 -11.35 -4.40 -6.96
N ILE A 53 -10.69 -5.16 -7.83
CA ILE A 53 -10.63 -4.87 -9.26
C ILE A 53 -11.91 -5.39 -9.90
N LEU A 54 -12.59 -4.50 -10.61
CA LEU A 54 -13.87 -4.73 -11.27
C LEU A 54 -13.80 -4.29 -12.74
N PRO A 55 -14.69 -4.78 -13.62
CA PRO A 55 -14.82 -4.25 -14.98
C PRO A 55 -15.15 -2.76 -14.94
N ARG A 56 -14.39 -1.96 -15.70
CA ARG A 56 -14.49 -0.50 -15.70
C ARG A 56 -15.81 -0.01 -16.29
N HIS A 57 -16.44 0.99 -15.68
CA HIS A 57 -17.59 1.67 -16.27
C HIS A 57 -17.17 2.42 -17.56
N PRO A 58 -17.92 2.34 -18.66
CA PRO A 58 -17.54 2.97 -19.94
C PRO A 58 -17.29 4.47 -19.85
N GLU A 59 -18.06 5.17 -19.03
CA GLU A 59 -17.97 6.62 -18.83
C GLU A 59 -16.85 7.04 -17.87
N LEU A 60 -16.21 6.10 -17.16
CA LEU A 60 -15.08 6.44 -16.29
C LEU A 60 -13.92 6.95 -17.16
N PRO A 61 -13.29 8.10 -16.87
CA PRO A 61 -12.18 8.58 -17.69
C PRO A 61 -11.00 7.60 -17.71
N SER A 62 -10.43 7.33 -18.90
CA SER A 62 -9.31 6.38 -19.08
C SER A 62 -8.06 6.74 -18.29
N VAL A 63 -7.86 8.02 -17.97
CA VAL A 63 -6.77 8.51 -17.13
C VAL A 63 -6.82 7.93 -15.70
N VAL A 64 -7.99 7.49 -15.22
CA VAL A 64 -8.13 6.83 -13.91
C VAL A 64 -7.55 5.42 -13.95
N THR A 65 -7.79 4.69 -15.05
CA THR A 65 -7.43 3.28 -15.20
C THR A 65 -6.17 3.06 -16.01
N ALA A 66 -5.45 4.13 -16.37
CA ALA A 66 -4.28 4.05 -17.24
C ALA A 66 -4.56 3.33 -18.58
N GLY A 67 -5.80 3.43 -19.08
CA GLY A 67 -6.24 2.75 -20.31
C GLY A 67 -6.66 1.29 -20.15
N LEU A 68 -6.64 0.74 -18.93
CA LEU A 68 -7.13 -0.61 -18.65
C LEU A 68 -8.67 -0.68 -18.71
N ASP A 69 -9.18 -1.87 -19.03
CA ASP A 69 -10.61 -2.23 -19.02
C ASP A 69 -11.16 -2.51 -17.61
N THR A 70 -10.31 -2.37 -16.58
CA THR A 70 -10.66 -2.62 -15.19
C THR A 70 -10.40 -1.40 -14.32
N VAL A 71 -11.06 -1.34 -13.16
CA VAL A 71 -10.93 -0.29 -12.15
C VAL A 71 -10.76 -0.90 -10.77
N GLY A 72 -9.86 -0.36 -9.97
CA GLY A 72 -9.76 -0.71 -8.55
C GLY A 72 -10.71 0.14 -7.72
N VAL A 73 -11.58 -0.48 -6.93
CA VAL A 73 -12.56 0.21 -6.08
C VAL A 73 -12.31 -0.12 -4.61
N ARG A 74 -12.37 0.89 -3.74
CA ARG A 74 -12.22 0.75 -2.29
C ARG A 74 -13.26 1.59 -1.55
N MET A 75 -13.80 1.03 -0.46
CA MET A 75 -14.60 1.79 0.50
C MET A 75 -13.82 1.88 1.83
N PRO A 76 -13.13 2.99 2.12
CA PRO A 76 -12.27 3.10 3.30
C PRO A 76 -13.09 3.20 4.60
N GLY A 77 -12.73 2.47 5.65
CA GLY A 77 -13.47 2.49 6.93
C GLY A 77 -13.20 3.69 7.86
N LEU A 78 -12.17 4.50 7.58
CA LEU A 78 -11.76 5.59 8.47
C LEU A 78 -12.83 6.70 8.52
N PRO A 79 -13.34 7.10 9.72
CA PRO A 79 -14.41 8.10 9.83
C PRO A 79 -14.06 9.45 9.20
N LEU A 80 -12.80 9.91 9.31
CA LEU A 80 -12.34 11.14 8.66
C LEU A 80 -12.50 11.06 7.14
N THR A 81 -12.05 9.97 6.53
CA THR A 81 -12.17 9.73 5.09
C THR A 81 -13.62 9.61 4.66
N GLN A 82 -14.46 8.94 5.46
CA GLN A 82 -15.89 8.83 5.19
C GLN A 82 -16.60 10.19 5.19
N ARG A 83 -16.24 11.10 6.12
CA ARG A 83 -16.74 12.49 6.11
C ARG A 83 -16.26 13.28 4.89
N PHE A 84 -14.99 13.10 4.50
CA PHE A 84 -14.46 13.73 3.29
C PHE A 84 -15.20 13.25 2.03
N LEU A 85 -15.36 11.93 1.84
CA LEU A 85 -16.09 11.38 0.71
C LEU A 85 -17.57 11.78 0.72
N ALA A 86 -18.16 11.97 1.89
CA ALA A 86 -19.50 12.54 2.04
C ALA A 86 -19.60 13.97 1.52
N ALA A 87 -18.61 14.81 1.81
CA ALA A 87 -18.57 16.20 1.35
C ALA A 87 -18.30 16.32 -0.16
N CYS A 88 -17.55 15.38 -0.73
CA CYS A 88 -17.31 15.33 -2.18
C CYS A 88 -18.55 14.95 -3.00
N ASP A 89 -19.42 14.11 -2.43
CA ASP A 89 -20.61 13.53 -3.08
C ASP A 89 -20.35 12.85 -4.44
N THR A 90 -19.11 12.42 -4.67
CA THR A 90 -18.66 11.71 -5.89
C THR A 90 -17.55 10.71 -5.52
N PRO A 91 -17.37 9.62 -6.28
CA PRO A 91 -16.20 8.76 -6.17
C PRO A 91 -14.90 9.55 -6.39
N VAL A 92 -13.87 9.25 -5.59
CA VAL A 92 -12.60 9.97 -5.58
C VAL A 92 -11.43 9.05 -5.94
N PRO A 93 -10.84 9.18 -7.13
CA PRO A 93 -9.59 8.51 -7.47
C PRO A 93 -8.45 9.03 -6.59
N ALA A 94 -7.77 8.15 -5.85
CA ALA A 94 -6.65 8.52 -4.99
C ALA A 94 -5.60 7.40 -4.91
N PRO A 95 -4.32 7.67 -5.18
CA PRO A 95 -3.20 6.82 -4.80
C PRO A 95 -2.74 7.17 -3.37
N SER A 96 -1.64 6.57 -2.90
CA SER A 96 -0.90 7.05 -1.73
C SER A 96 -0.47 8.51 -1.90
N ALA A 97 -0.30 9.28 -0.81
CA ALA A 97 -0.05 10.73 -0.86
C ALA A 97 1.44 11.12 -0.79
N ASN A 98 2.33 10.34 -1.41
CA ASN A 98 3.79 10.55 -1.47
C ASN A 98 4.26 11.00 -2.86
N ARG A 99 5.50 11.50 -2.97
CA ARG A 99 6.17 11.54 -4.28
C ARG A 99 6.40 10.12 -4.81
N SER A 100 6.27 9.94 -6.13
CA SER A 100 6.40 8.61 -6.74
C SER A 100 7.76 7.98 -6.38
N GLY A 101 7.72 6.77 -5.83
CA GLY A 101 8.88 5.97 -5.43
C GLY A 101 9.30 6.06 -3.96
N ARG A 102 8.94 7.14 -3.25
CA ARG A 102 9.22 7.27 -1.80
C ARG A 102 8.36 6.29 -0.98
N PRO A 103 8.69 6.02 0.29
CA PRO A 103 7.81 5.30 1.22
C PRO A 103 6.40 5.93 1.25
N SER A 104 5.36 5.11 1.44
CA SER A 104 4.00 5.64 1.57
C SER A 104 3.90 6.52 2.84
N PRO A 105 3.09 7.59 2.85
CA PRO A 105 2.97 8.41 4.04
C PRO A 105 1.94 7.79 4.98
N THR A 106 2.30 7.65 6.25
CA THR A 106 1.41 7.19 7.34
C THR A 106 0.97 8.34 8.25
N THR A 107 1.57 9.54 8.10
CA THR A 107 1.26 10.77 8.83
C THR A 107 1.00 11.93 7.87
N TRP A 108 0.34 13.01 8.34
CA TRP A 108 0.07 14.18 7.50
C TRP A 108 1.33 15.02 7.28
N GLU A 109 2.27 14.99 8.21
CA GLU A 109 3.61 15.61 8.11
C GLU A 109 4.38 15.02 6.94
N ALA A 110 4.39 13.68 6.79
CA ALA A 110 5.02 13.03 5.66
C ALA A 110 4.38 13.41 4.30
N VAL A 111 3.08 13.74 4.28
CA VAL A 111 2.40 14.30 3.10
C VAL A 111 2.86 15.72 2.84
N GLN A 112 2.97 16.54 3.89
CA GLN A 112 3.45 17.93 3.80
C GLN A 112 4.89 17.99 3.26
N ASP A 113 5.76 17.08 3.67
CA ASP A 113 7.16 17.02 3.20
C ASP A 113 7.26 16.64 1.73
N ASP A 114 6.39 15.74 1.26
CA ASP A 114 6.41 15.25 -0.11
C ASP A 114 5.68 16.18 -1.10
N LEU A 115 4.53 16.70 -0.68
CA LEU A 115 3.55 17.35 -1.55
C LEU A 115 3.27 18.81 -1.17
N GLY A 116 3.94 19.35 -0.15
CA GLY A 116 3.85 20.76 0.22
C GLY A 116 4.07 21.69 -0.96
N GLY A 117 3.13 22.63 -1.17
CA GLY A 117 3.14 23.55 -2.31
C GLY A 117 2.77 22.92 -3.67
N ARG A 118 2.43 21.63 -3.72
CA ARG A 118 1.99 20.92 -4.93
C ARG A 118 0.52 20.52 -4.92
N ILE A 119 -0.13 20.58 -3.76
CA ILE A 119 -1.53 20.21 -3.53
C ILE A 119 -2.28 21.37 -2.87
N ASP A 120 -3.59 21.41 -3.09
CA ASP A 120 -4.44 22.50 -2.63
C ASP A 120 -4.77 22.40 -1.13
N CYS A 121 -4.78 21.19 -0.56
CA CYS A 121 -5.09 20.97 0.86
C CYS A 121 -4.54 19.63 1.41
N ILE A 122 -4.43 19.55 2.74
CA ILE A 122 -4.15 18.33 3.50
C ILE A 122 -5.23 18.20 4.58
N LEU A 123 -5.88 17.04 4.64
CA LEU A 123 -6.78 16.68 5.73
C LEU A 123 -5.93 16.08 6.86
N GLN A 124 -5.76 16.82 7.96
CA GLN A 124 -4.94 16.38 9.08
C GLN A 124 -5.71 15.40 9.98
N GLY A 125 -5.14 14.22 10.16
CA GLY A 125 -5.60 13.17 11.07
C GLY A 125 -4.41 12.55 11.80
N GLY A 126 -4.68 11.58 12.68
CA GLY A 126 -3.62 10.80 13.32
C GLY A 126 -2.89 9.89 12.33
N GLN A 127 -1.87 9.18 12.83
CA GLN A 127 -1.18 8.14 12.07
C GLN A 127 -2.16 7.05 11.61
N THR A 128 -1.94 6.49 10.42
CA THR A 128 -2.79 5.44 9.86
C THR A 128 -2.66 4.12 10.63
N GLU A 129 -3.77 3.53 11.06
CA GLU A 129 -3.80 2.32 11.92
C GLU A 129 -3.13 1.06 11.34
N ALA A 130 -3.16 0.85 10.02
CA ALA A 130 -2.62 -0.38 9.41
C ALA A 130 -1.15 -0.29 9.01
N GLY A 131 -0.61 0.92 8.79
CA GLY A 131 0.72 1.21 8.22
C GLY A 131 1.00 0.72 6.80
N VAL A 132 0.37 -0.37 6.35
CA VAL A 132 0.46 -0.90 4.98
C VAL A 132 -0.80 -0.63 4.17
N GLU A 133 -0.67 -0.66 2.84
CA GLU A 133 -1.80 -0.42 1.95
C GLU A 133 -2.83 -1.55 1.95
N SER A 134 -3.99 -1.27 1.33
CA SER A 134 -5.05 -2.25 1.14
C SER A 134 -4.57 -3.49 0.38
N THR A 135 -5.15 -4.63 0.73
CA THR A 135 -5.09 -5.84 -0.10
C THR A 135 -5.83 -5.58 -1.39
N VAL A 136 -5.27 -5.99 -2.52
CA VAL A 136 -5.88 -5.82 -3.85
C VAL A 136 -6.20 -7.19 -4.42
N VAL A 137 -7.46 -7.40 -4.79
CA VAL A 137 -7.94 -8.64 -5.39
C VAL A 137 -8.60 -8.39 -6.74
N ASP A 138 -8.34 -9.26 -7.70
CA ASP A 138 -8.96 -9.28 -9.02
C ASP A 138 -10.18 -10.20 -9.01
N CYS A 139 -11.36 -9.58 -9.06
CA CYS A 139 -12.63 -10.30 -9.17
C CYS A 139 -13.10 -10.45 -10.62
N THR A 140 -12.28 -10.04 -11.60
CA THR A 140 -12.55 -10.31 -13.03
C THR A 140 -12.11 -11.70 -13.47
N THR A 141 -11.44 -12.45 -12.58
CA THR A 141 -10.98 -13.82 -12.82
C THR A 141 -11.65 -14.81 -11.86
N GLU A 142 -11.71 -16.07 -12.29
CA GLU A 142 -12.17 -17.20 -11.48
C GLU A 142 -11.05 -18.27 -11.44
N PRO A 143 -10.50 -18.62 -10.26
CA PRO A 143 -10.79 -18.03 -8.94
C PRO A 143 -10.31 -16.57 -8.82
N VAL A 144 -10.79 -15.87 -7.80
CA VAL A 144 -10.33 -14.51 -7.44
C VAL A 144 -8.82 -14.51 -7.21
N GLU A 145 -8.12 -13.54 -7.78
CA GLU A 145 -6.66 -13.45 -7.69
C GLU A 145 -6.21 -12.34 -6.75
N VAL A 146 -5.26 -12.62 -5.85
CA VAL A 146 -4.62 -11.62 -5.01
C VAL A 146 -3.47 -10.97 -5.78
N LEU A 147 -3.68 -9.73 -6.23
CA LEU A 147 -2.69 -8.94 -6.98
C LEU A 147 -1.70 -8.21 -6.06
N ARG A 148 -2.13 -7.87 -4.84
CA ARG A 148 -1.25 -7.22 -3.86
C ARG A 148 -1.62 -7.65 -2.45
N PRO A 149 -0.69 -8.25 -1.68
CA PRO A 149 -0.91 -8.50 -0.26
C PRO A 149 -0.94 -7.18 0.50
N GLY A 150 -1.82 -7.09 1.49
CA GLY A 150 -2.03 -5.92 2.34
C GLY A 150 -2.64 -6.31 3.67
N ALA A 151 -3.39 -5.40 4.30
CA ALA A 151 -3.94 -5.60 5.64
C ALA A 151 -4.96 -6.76 5.77
N ILE A 152 -5.62 -7.17 4.68
CA ILE A 152 -6.44 -8.40 4.67
C ILE A 152 -5.59 -9.58 4.21
N SER A 153 -5.48 -10.60 5.04
CA SER A 153 -4.66 -11.78 4.77
C SER A 153 -5.25 -12.67 3.68
N VAL A 154 -4.40 -13.46 3.02
CA VAL A 154 -4.84 -14.46 2.02
C VAL A 154 -5.73 -15.51 2.68
N GLU A 155 -5.41 -15.85 3.92
CA GLU A 155 -6.16 -16.79 4.74
C GLU A 155 -7.58 -16.27 5.00
N ALA A 156 -7.75 -15.00 5.40
CA ALA A 156 -9.08 -14.40 5.57
C ALA A 156 -9.89 -14.34 4.26
N LEU A 157 -9.24 -14.16 3.11
CA LEU A 157 -9.90 -14.21 1.81
C LEU A 157 -10.38 -15.64 1.48
N ARG A 158 -9.57 -16.66 1.80
CA ARG A 158 -9.93 -18.08 1.60
C ARG A 158 -11.09 -18.49 2.50
N ASP A 159 -11.17 -18.00 3.72
CA ASP A 159 -12.29 -18.29 4.62
C ASP A 159 -13.64 -17.84 4.05
N VAL A 160 -13.64 -16.78 3.23
CA VAL A 160 -14.85 -16.23 2.59
C VAL A 160 -15.14 -16.91 1.24
N LEU A 161 -14.11 -17.15 0.43
CA LEU A 161 -14.25 -17.58 -0.97
C LEU A 161 -14.00 -19.08 -1.20
N GLY A 162 -13.46 -19.78 -0.22
CA GLY A 162 -12.96 -21.15 -0.34
C GLY A 162 -11.63 -21.26 -1.09
N ALA A 163 -11.51 -20.64 -2.25
CA ALA A 163 -10.30 -20.65 -3.07
C ALA A 163 -9.93 -19.26 -3.61
N VAL A 164 -8.64 -18.94 -3.56
CA VAL A 164 -8.05 -17.74 -4.17
C VAL A 164 -6.73 -18.10 -4.85
N ARG A 165 -6.47 -17.48 -6.00
CA ARG A 165 -5.16 -17.52 -6.65
C ARG A 165 -4.27 -16.45 -6.02
N THR A 166 -3.01 -16.78 -5.78
CA THR A 166 -1.96 -15.79 -5.46
C THR A 166 -0.96 -15.81 -6.59
N GLU A 167 -0.46 -14.66 -7.03
CA GLU A 167 0.63 -14.65 -8.01
C GLU A 167 1.79 -15.53 -7.52
N SER A 168 2.11 -16.57 -8.29
CA SER A 168 3.42 -17.22 -8.19
C SER A 168 4.43 -16.25 -8.78
N SER A 169 5.55 -16.04 -8.09
CA SER A 169 6.58 -15.03 -8.38
C SER A 169 7.35 -15.20 -9.71
N THR A 170 6.74 -15.74 -10.76
CA THR A 170 7.41 -16.22 -11.98
C THR A 170 6.95 -15.60 -13.30
N GLU A 171 5.86 -14.83 -13.39
CA GLU A 171 5.47 -14.21 -14.68
C GLU A 171 5.04 -12.74 -14.55
N ALA A 172 5.87 -11.85 -15.07
CA ALA A 172 5.63 -10.42 -15.15
C ALA A 172 4.55 -10.10 -16.21
N SER A 173 3.28 -10.14 -15.82
CA SER A 173 2.18 -9.60 -16.63
C SER A 173 2.07 -8.06 -16.47
N ALA A 174 1.47 -7.40 -17.47
CA ALA A 174 1.26 -5.95 -17.47
C ALA A 174 0.48 -5.47 -16.21
N PRO A 175 0.75 -4.27 -15.68
CA PRO A 175 0.26 -3.86 -14.36
C PRO A 175 -1.27 -3.73 -14.34
N ARG A 176 -1.95 -4.70 -13.71
CA ARG A 176 -3.39 -4.63 -13.41
C ARG A 176 -3.70 -3.90 -12.10
N SER A 177 -2.68 -3.64 -11.28
CA SER A 177 -2.82 -2.96 -10.00
C SER A 177 -1.65 -1.99 -9.72
N PRO A 178 -1.86 -0.97 -8.85
CA PRO A 178 -0.79 -0.06 -8.48
C PRO A 178 0.32 -0.73 -7.67
N GLY A 179 1.58 -0.53 -8.08
CA GLY A 179 2.77 -0.87 -7.29
C GLY A 179 3.74 -1.88 -7.90
N THR A 180 3.48 -2.41 -9.10
CA THR A 180 4.17 -3.61 -9.62
C THR A 180 5.42 -3.37 -10.47
N ARG A 181 5.65 -2.17 -11.04
CA ARG A 181 6.67 -1.97 -12.10
C ARG A 181 7.82 -0.99 -11.78
N HIS A 182 7.71 -0.18 -10.73
CA HIS A 182 8.67 0.89 -10.44
C HIS A 182 9.27 0.74 -9.04
N ARG A 183 10.41 1.39 -8.79
CA ARG A 183 10.96 1.57 -7.44
C ARG A 183 9.81 2.07 -6.56
N HIS A 184 9.38 1.24 -5.62
CA HIS A 184 8.19 1.47 -4.81
C HIS A 184 8.58 1.22 -3.36
N TYR A 185 8.22 2.17 -2.49
CA TYR A 185 8.48 2.11 -1.05
C TYR A 185 9.94 2.28 -0.63
N ALA A 186 10.82 2.67 -1.55
CA ALA A 186 12.26 2.72 -1.29
C ALA A 186 12.65 4.05 -0.62
N PRO A 187 13.26 4.02 0.58
CA PRO A 187 13.93 5.17 1.16
C PRO A 187 15.17 5.57 0.33
N ALA A 188 15.75 6.73 0.68
CA ALA A 188 17.05 7.15 0.19
C ALA A 188 18.19 6.27 0.75
N ALA A 189 18.03 5.77 1.98
CA ALA A 189 18.88 4.72 2.54
C ALA A 189 18.75 3.38 1.77
N GLU A 190 19.82 2.59 1.74
CA GLU A 190 19.83 1.23 1.18
C GLU A 190 19.12 0.27 2.11
N VAL A 191 18.08 -0.42 1.63
CA VAL A 191 17.41 -1.45 2.43
C VAL A 191 18.07 -2.79 2.16
N ARG A 192 18.58 -3.44 3.21
CA ARG A 192 19.13 -4.80 3.19
C ARG A 192 18.22 -5.72 3.99
N LEU A 193 17.78 -6.81 3.38
CA LEU A 193 16.95 -7.79 4.06
C LEU A 193 17.83 -8.76 4.84
N VAL A 194 17.43 -9.08 6.07
CA VAL A 194 18.06 -10.08 6.91
C VAL A 194 17.01 -11.04 7.47
N GLU A 195 17.36 -12.30 7.67
CA GLU A 195 16.50 -13.24 8.40
C GLU A 195 16.77 -13.15 9.89
N ASP A 196 18.05 -13.13 10.27
CA ASP A 196 18.51 -13.02 11.65
C ASP A 196 19.26 -11.68 11.89
N PRO A 197 19.07 -11.01 13.04
CA PRO A 197 19.79 -9.78 13.38
C PRO A 197 21.33 -9.92 13.39
N SER A 198 21.87 -11.13 13.53
CA SER A 198 23.32 -11.40 13.47
C SER A 198 23.92 -11.26 12.06
N GLU A 199 23.10 -11.21 11.01
CA GLU A 199 23.54 -10.96 9.63
C GLU A 199 23.85 -9.47 9.37
N THR A 200 23.58 -8.61 10.35
CA THR A 200 23.73 -7.17 10.23
C THR A 200 25.17 -6.73 10.46
N GLU A 201 25.59 -5.65 9.80
CA GLU A 201 26.88 -5.01 10.08
C GLU A 201 26.59 -3.71 10.85
N PRO A 202 26.99 -3.59 12.12
CA PRO A 202 26.75 -2.37 12.88
C PRO A 202 27.52 -1.17 12.32
N GLY A 203 26.95 0.03 12.45
CA GLY A 203 27.61 1.26 12.04
C GLY A 203 26.81 2.52 12.40
N PRO A 204 27.49 3.66 12.62
CA PRO A 204 26.84 4.89 13.09
C PRO A 204 25.85 5.50 12.07
N LYS A 205 25.93 5.07 10.81
CA LYS A 205 24.98 5.45 9.74
C LYS A 205 24.08 4.28 9.31
N HIS A 206 24.09 3.19 10.06
CA HIS A 206 23.24 2.04 9.79
C HIS A 206 22.05 2.06 10.75
N ALA A 207 20.89 1.67 10.25
CA ALA A 207 19.68 1.48 11.01
C ALA A 207 19.30 0.00 11.03
N TYR A 208 18.54 -0.40 12.04
CA TYR A 208 17.90 -1.70 12.09
C TYR A 208 16.40 -1.55 12.37
N ILE A 209 15.57 -2.33 11.69
CA ILE A 209 14.16 -2.55 12.04
C ILE A 209 13.84 -4.05 12.02
N GLY A 210 13.15 -4.54 13.06
CA GLY A 210 12.76 -5.95 13.16
C GLY A 210 11.97 -6.26 14.43
N LEU A 211 11.68 -7.55 14.63
CA LEU A 211 11.05 -8.10 15.84
C LEU A 211 12.10 -8.50 16.89
N ASP A 212 13.31 -8.83 16.44
CA ASP A 212 14.41 -9.25 17.30
C ASP A 212 15.49 -8.16 17.39
N ALA A 213 16.12 -7.99 18.56
CA ALA A 213 17.15 -6.96 18.73
C ALA A 213 18.49 -7.38 18.09
N PRO A 214 19.17 -6.49 17.34
CA PRO A 214 20.54 -6.72 16.89
C PRO A 214 21.52 -6.59 18.07
N ALA A 215 22.67 -7.23 17.96
CA ALA A 215 23.73 -7.18 18.97
C ALA A 215 25.09 -6.78 18.34
N PRO A 216 25.76 -5.71 18.82
CA PRO A 216 25.33 -4.76 19.85
C PRO A 216 24.41 -3.65 19.28
N PRO A 217 23.29 -3.30 19.95
CA PRO A 217 22.35 -2.30 19.43
C PRO A 217 22.93 -0.87 19.41
N ASP A 218 23.77 -0.52 20.39
CA ASP A 218 24.34 0.82 20.53
C ASP A 218 25.35 1.20 19.43
N ALA A 219 25.75 0.23 18.61
CA ALA A 219 26.65 0.46 17.48
C ALA A 219 25.91 0.95 16.22
N PHE A 220 24.58 0.95 16.21
CA PHE A 220 23.75 1.47 15.12
C PHE A 220 23.39 2.94 15.34
N GLY A 221 23.18 3.68 14.26
CA GLY A 221 22.65 5.05 14.33
C GLY A 221 21.18 5.11 14.77
N ALA A 222 20.42 4.02 14.53
CA ALA A 222 19.07 3.83 15.07
C ALA A 222 18.69 2.35 15.10
N VAL A 223 17.95 1.93 16.12
CA VAL A 223 17.40 0.56 16.24
C VAL A 223 15.91 0.67 16.58
N PHE A 224 15.09 -0.04 15.81
CA PHE A 224 13.65 -0.13 15.99
C PHE A 224 13.29 -1.61 16.19
N VAL A 225 12.94 -1.99 17.41
CA VAL A 225 12.50 -3.36 17.74
C VAL A 225 11.03 -3.31 18.08
N GLU A 226 10.24 -3.95 17.23
CA GLU A 226 8.79 -3.90 17.29
C GLU A 226 8.23 -5.08 18.09
N PRO A 227 7.21 -4.89 18.93
CA PRO A 227 6.71 -5.92 19.83
C PRO A 227 6.00 -7.07 19.09
N ASP A 228 5.44 -6.80 17.92
CA ASP A 228 4.70 -7.74 17.11
C ASP A 228 4.67 -7.32 15.63
N LEU A 229 4.08 -8.19 14.81
CA LEU A 229 4.01 -8.04 13.37
C LEU A 229 3.13 -6.86 12.94
N GLU A 230 2.07 -6.60 13.71
CA GLU A 230 1.15 -5.49 13.52
C GLU A 230 1.85 -4.14 13.73
N ALA A 231 2.61 -3.98 14.82
CA ALA A 231 3.43 -2.81 15.10
C ALA A 231 4.51 -2.60 14.03
N TYR A 232 5.18 -3.68 13.60
CA TYR A 232 6.17 -3.59 12.53
C TYR A 232 5.55 -3.13 11.20
N ALA A 233 4.41 -3.69 10.81
CA ALA A 233 3.70 -3.21 9.62
C ALA A 233 3.20 -1.76 9.76
N HIS A 234 2.76 -1.37 10.96
CA HIS A 234 2.32 -0.02 11.30
C HIS A 234 3.43 1.03 11.11
N ASP A 235 4.63 0.72 11.60
CA ASP A 235 5.73 1.68 11.70
C ASP A 235 6.73 1.61 10.54
N LEU A 236 6.71 0.56 9.72
CA LEU A 236 7.68 0.34 8.62
C LEU A 236 7.99 1.62 7.81
N PHE A 237 6.97 2.26 7.25
CA PHE A 237 7.19 3.43 6.39
C PHE A 237 7.56 4.68 7.19
N HIS A 238 7.09 4.79 8.43
CA HIS A 238 7.51 5.86 9.33
C HIS A 238 9.01 5.73 9.62
N VAL A 239 9.48 4.54 9.98
CA VAL A 239 10.89 4.25 10.23
C VAL A 239 11.75 4.52 9.01
N PHE A 240 11.34 4.08 7.82
CA PHE A 240 12.07 4.38 6.58
C PHE A 240 12.26 5.88 6.35
N ARG A 241 11.23 6.69 6.63
CA ARG A 241 11.32 8.15 6.52
C ARG A 241 12.19 8.76 7.62
N THR A 242 12.04 8.31 8.86
CA THR A 242 12.88 8.72 9.99
C THR A 242 14.36 8.45 9.73
N CYS A 243 14.69 7.32 9.10
CA CYS A 243 16.06 6.99 8.70
C CYS A 243 16.59 7.94 7.63
N ASP A 244 15.78 8.29 6.62
CA ASP A 244 16.15 9.28 5.60
C ASP A 244 16.38 10.68 6.21
N GLU A 245 15.52 11.12 7.13
CA GLU A 245 15.64 12.39 7.82
C GLU A 245 16.91 12.48 8.68
N LYS A 246 17.30 11.37 9.31
CA LYS A 246 18.54 11.23 10.07
C LYS A 246 19.79 11.08 9.20
N GLY A 247 19.64 10.96 7.88
CA GLY A 247 20.76 10.76 6.96
C GLY A 247 21.45 9.40 7.13
N LEU A 248 20.70 8.36 7.51
CA LEU A 248 21.21 6.99 7.57
C LEU A 248 21.40 6.44 6.16
N GLU A 249 22.43 5.62 5.97
CA GLU A 249 22.85 5.13 4.65
C GLU A 249 22.36 3.72 4.36
N ILE A 250 22.23 2.88 5.39
CA ILE A 250 21.79 1.48 5.28
C ILE A 250 20.72 1.22 6.34
N ILE A 251 19.65 0.53 5.96
CA ILE A 251 18.61 0.02 6.85
C ILE A 251 18.61 -1.50 6.71
N TYR A 252 18.99 -2.21 7.76
CA TYR A 252 18.78 -3.64 7.87
C TYR A 252 17.33 -3.88 8.31
N ALA A 253 16.55 -4.57 7.49
CA ALA A 253 15.16 -4.86 7.76
C ALA A 253 14.95 -6.37 7.89
N GLN A 254 14.53 -6.80 9.08
CA GLN A 254 14.26 -8.20 9.35
C GLN A 254 13.04 -8.68 8.57
N THR A 255 13.18 -9.78 7.86
CA THR A 255 12.07 -10.48 7.23
C THR A 255 11.31 -11.33 8.24
N VAL A 256 10.05 -11.63 7.95
CA VAL A 256 9.16 -12.37 8.86
C VAL A 256 8.58 -13.61 8.17
N PRO A 257 7.98 -14.57 8.90
CA PRO A 257 7.26 -15.68 8.26
C PRO A 257 6.22 -15.19 7.24
N PRO A 258 6.15 -15.75 6.01
CA PRO A 258 5.29 -15.26 4.95
C PRO A 258 3.84 -15.77 5.08
N THR A 259 3.22 -15.54 6.24
CA THR A 259 1.83 -15.89 6.58
C THR A 259 1.10 -14.66 7.10
N GLY A 260 -0.22 -14.58 6.91
CA GLY A 260 -1.00 -13.44 7.39
C GLY A 260 -0.46 -12.10 6.87
N LEU A 261 -0.24 -11.15 7.79
CA LEU A 261 0.33 -9.82 7.53
C LEU A 261 1.80 -9.89 7.06
N GLY A 262 2.52 -10.97 7.38
CA GLY A 262 3.92 -11.14 7.02
C GLY A 262 4.14 -11.26 5.52
N ARG A 263 3.13 -11.75 4.78
CA ARG A 263 3.12 -11.70 3.30
C ARG A 263 3.17 -10.25 2.78
N ALA A 264 2.38 -9.36 3.39
CA ALA A 264 2.32 -7.97 3.00
C ALA A 264 3.60 -7.24 3.40
N LEU A 265 4.07 -7.45 4.64
CA LEU A 265 5.30 -6.83 5.14
C LEU A 265 6.50 -7.20 4.26
N ASN A 266 6.73 -8.50 4.02
CA ASN A 266 7.83 -8.96 3.18
C ASN A 266 7.74 -8.46 1.73
N ASP A 267 6.53 -8.31 1.17
CA ASP A 267 6.38 -7.70 -0.16
C ASP A 267 6.88 -6.25 -0.17
N ARG A 268 6.55 -5.45 0.86
CA ARG A 268 7.06 -4.06 0.99
C ARG A 268 8.56 -4.02 1.19
N LEU A 269 9.09 -4.88 2.05
CA LEU A 269 10.53 -5.01 2.30
C LEU A 269 11.30 -5.34 1.02
N ARG A 270 10.86 -6.36 0.27
CA ARG A 270 11.51 -6.74 -1.01
C ARG A 270 11.45 -5.64 -2.05
N ARG A 271 10.32 -4.93 -2.18
CA ARG A 271 10.20 -3.80 -3.11
C ARG A 271 11.08 -2.63 -2.71
N ALA A 272 11.26 -2.38 -1.41
CA ALA A 272 12.15 -1.34 -0.91
C ALA A 272 13.64 -1.70 -1.13
N ALA A 273 13.99 -2.99 -1.02
CA ALA A 273 15.34 -3.52 -1.23
C ALA A 273 15.73 -3.69 -2.72
N ALA A 274 14.76 -3.85 -3.61
CA ALA A 274 14.98 -3.94 -5.06
C ALA A 274 15.38 -2.57 -5.63
N ARG A 275 16.68 -2.26 -5.56
CA ARG A 275 17.31 -1.09 -6.18
C ARG A 275 17.72 -1.34 -7.62
#